data_AF-A0A498FDI6-F1
#
_entry.id   AF-A0A498FDI6-F1
#
_cell.length_a   1.000
_cell.length_b   1.000
_cell.length_c   1.000
_cell.angle_alpha   90.00
_cell.angle_beta   90.00
_cell.angle_gamma   90.00
#
_symmetry.space_group_name_H-M   'P 1'
#
loop_
_entity.id
_entity.type
_entity.pdbx_description
1 polymer ?
#
loop_
_entity_poly.entity_id
_entity_poly.type
_entity_poly.pdbx_seq_one_letter_code
_entity_poly.pdbx_strand_id
1 'polypeptide(L)'
;VELVLLFGSPQYFLIAILGIAMITVVTTGSTVKGLTAGAFGLLLATIGVAPTVPVQRYTFGQLALLDGLNYIAILIGLFAIAEMIRLAREKQVSRSDSETGLEGSVVSGIKSVLKHPIVVLKSSAIGLLVGAVPGSGAAISNFIAYGEAMRSSKT
;
A
#
# COMPACT_ATOMS: atom_id res chain seq x y z
N VAL A 1 -17.43 -0.95 18.20
CA VAL A 1 -18.12 -1.90 17.29
C VAL A 1 -19.47 -1.37 16.81
N GLU A 2 -20.20 -0.55 17.60
CA GLU A 2 -21.46 0.09 17.18
C GLU A 2 -21.36 0.96 15.93
N LEU A 3 -20.24 1.63 15.71
CA LEU A 3 -20.02 2.45 14.51
C LEU A 3 -20.11 1.67 13.20
N VAL A 4 -19.76 0.37 13.20
CA VAL A 4 -19.84 -0.50 12.00
C VAL A 4 -21.28 -0.87 11.68
N LEU A 5 -22.15 -0.93 12.70
CA LEU A 5 -23.58 -1.24 12.51
C LEU A 5 -24.35 -0.07 11.89
N LEU A 6 -23.81 1.15 11.94
CA LEU A 6 -24.37 2.32 11.26
C LEU A 6 -24.06 2.33 9.75
N PHE A 7 -23.12 1.51 9.28
CA PHE A 7 -22.85 1.34 7.86
C PHE A 7 -23.88 0.39 7.24
N GLY A 8 -24.80 0.96 6.47
CA GLY A 8 -25.75 0.22 5.63
C GLY A 8 -25.25 0.08 4.20
N SER A 9 -26.10 -0.49 3.34
CA SER A 9 -25.83 -0.68 1.91
C SER A 9 -25.35 0.58 1.19
N PRO A 10 -25.93 1.79 1.43
CA PRO A 10 -25.46 3.01 0.78
C PRO A 10 -24.02 3.38 1.14
N GLN A 11 -23.63 3.22 2.41
CA GLN A 11 -22.28 3.57 2.86
C GLN A 11 -21.24 2.58 2.31
N TYR A 12 -21.55 1.28 2.27
CA TYR A 12 -20.68 0.29 1.64
C TYR A 12 -20.52 0.53 0.13
N PHE A 13 -21.59 0.95 -0.55
CA PHE A 13 -21.53 1.33 -1.96
C PHE A 13 -20.61 2.53 -2.19
N LEU A 14 -20.72 3.57 -1.37
CA LEU A 14 -19.85 4.75 -1.45
C LEU A 14 -18.39 4.40 -1.17
N ILE A 15 -18.11 3.53 -0.18
CA ILE A 15 -16.75 3.05 0.10
C ILE A 15 -16.19 2.26 -1.08
N ALA A 16 -17.00 1.41 -1.72
CA ALA A 16 -16.58 0.65 -2.90
C ALA A 16 -16.23 1.58 -4.07
N ILE A 17 -17.08 2.58 -4.37
CA ILE A 17 -16.79 3.59 -5.40
C ILE A 17 -15.53 4.38 -5.05
N LEU A 18 -15.38 4.81 -3.80
CA LEU A 18 -14.19 5.53 -3.34
C LEU A 18 -12.94 4.68 -3.54
N GLY A 19 -12.98 3.39 -3.20
CA GLY A 19 -11.88 2.46 -3.41
C GLY A 19 -11.49 2.34 -4.89
N ILE A 20 -12.46 2.23 -5.79
CA ILE A 20 -12.21 2.19 -7.24
C ILE A 20 -11.63 3.53 -7.73
N ALA A 21 -12.14 4.66 -7.25
CA ALA A 21 -11.62 5.98 -7.61
C ALA A 21 -10.16 6.15 -7.17
N MET A 22 -9.80 5.66 -5.98
CA MET A 22 -8.43 5.72 -5.44
C MET A 22 -7.40 5.00 -6.33
N ILE A 23 -7.81 4.01 -7.14
CA ILE A 23 -6.90 3.34 -8.08
C ILE A 23 -6.30 4.35 -9.07
N THR A 24 -7.10 5.33 -9.52
CA THR A 24 -6.62 6.35 -10.46
C THR A 24 -5.62 7.32 -9.81
N VAL A 25 -5.78 7.59 -8.52
CA VAL A 25 -4.91 8.47 -7.73
C VAL A 25 -3.57 7.80 -7.42
N VAL A 26 -3.58 6.50 -7.12
CA VAL A 26 -2.37 5.74 -6.75
C VAL A 26 -1.56 5.30 -7.96
N THR A 27 -2.20 5.11 -9.12
CA THR A 27 -1.52 4.67 -10.33
C THR A 27 -0.64 5.77 -10.90
N THR A 28 0.68 5.55 -10.91
CA THR A 28 1.64 6.43 -11.59
C THR A 28 1.81 6.01 -13.05
N GLY A 29 1.85 6.98 -13.96
CA GLY A 29 1.95 6.73 -15.40
C GLY A 29 0.60 6.53 -16.08
N SER A 30 0.26 5.30 -16.49
CA SER A 30 -0.93 5.04 -17.30
C SER A 30 -2.14 4.65 -16.45
N THR A 31 -3.08 5.58 -16.29
CA THR A 31 -4.35 5.35 -15.57
C THR A 31 -5.14 4.17 -16.13
N VAL A 32 -5.14 3.97 -17.45
CA VAL A 32 -5.84 2.84 -18.09
C VAL A 32 -5.24 1.49 -17.65
N LYS A 33 -3.91 1.40 -17.52
CA LYS A 33 -3.25 0.18 -17.01
C LYS A 33 -3.60 -0.07 -15.54
N GLY A 34 -3.66 0.99 -14.73
CA GLY A 34 -4.10 0.89 -13.34
C GLY A 34 -5.54 0.41 -13.21
N LEU A 35 -6.46 1.01 -13.98
CA LEU A 35 -7.88 0.67 -13.92
C LEU A 35 -8.16 -0.75 -14.43
N THR A 36 -7.46 -1.19 -15.48
CA THR A 36 -7.57 -2.57 -16.00
C THR A 36 -7.00 -3.59 -15.01
N ALA A 37 -5.87 -3.31 -14.37
CA ALA A 37 -5.33 -4.14 -13.29
C ALA A 37 -6.28 -4.19 -12.07
N GLY A 38 -6.88 -3.05 -11.71
CA GLY A 38 -7.90 -2.95 -10.67
C GLY A 38 -9.15 -3.77 -10.96
N ALA A 39 -9.69 -3.68 -12.18
CA ALA A 39 -10.82 -4.48 -12.63
C ALA A 39 -10.51 -5.97 -12.62
N PHE A 40 -9.29 -6.35 -13.01
CA PHE A 40 -8.82 -7.74 -12.92
C PHE A 40 -8.77 -8.23 -11.47
N GLY A 41 -8.23 -7.42 -10.55
CA GLY A 41 -8.23 -7.72 -9.12
C GLY A 41 -9.65 -7.87 -8.54
N LEU A 42 -10.58 -7.00 -8.94
CA LEU A 42 -11.99 -7.11 -8.55
C LEU A 42 -12.62 -8.42 -9.04
N LEU A 43 -12.32 -8.85 -10.26
CA LEU A 43 -12.80 -10.13 -10.80
C LEU A 43 -12.29 -11.29 -9.95
N LEU A 44 -10.99 -11.31 -9.62
CA LEU A 44 -10.41 -12.35 -8.75
C LEU A 44 -11.03 -12.36 -7.34
N ALA A 45 -11.37 -11.19 -6.79
CA ALA A 45 -12.02 -11.07 -5.49
C ALA A 45 -13.46 -11.64 -5.47
N THR A 46 -14.07 -11.91 -6.64
CA THR A 46 -15.40 -12.53 -6.69
C THR A 46 -15.38 -14.05 -6.57
N ILE A 47 -14.21 -14.68 -6.58
CA ILE A 47 -14.05 -16.14 -6.44
C ILE A 47 -14.36 -16.54 -5.00
N GLY A 48 -15.26 -17.50 -4.82
CA GLY A 48 -15.67 -18.03 -3.51
C GLY A 48 -17.16 -17.90 -3.23
N VAL A 49 -17.54 -18.10 -1.96
CA VAL A 49 -18.92 -17.92 -1.49
C VAL A 49 -19.20 -16.44 -1.24
N ALA A 50 -20.32 -15.93 -1.78
CA ALA A 50 -20.68 -14.54 -1.53
C ALA A 50 -21.08 -14.30 -0.05
N PRO A 51 -20.66 -13.17 0.55
CA PRO A 51 -20.88 -12.93 1.99
C PRO A 51 -22.34 -12.65 2.35
N THR A 52 -23.14 -12.16 1.39
CA THR A 52 -24.54 -11.79 1.59
C THR A 52 -25.52 -12.86 1.14
N VAL A 53 -25.10 -13.78 0.27
CA VAL A 53 -25.94 -14.85 -0.28
C VAL A 53 -25.09 -16.12 -0.41
N PRO A 54 -25.59 -17.31 -0.03
CA PRO A 54 -24.83 -18.56 -0.04
C PRO A 54 -24.69 -19.14 -1.46
N VAL A 55 -24.23 -18.30 -2.40
CA VAL A 55 -24.03 -18.64 -3.80
C VAL A 55 -22.54 -18.75 -4.04
N GLN A 56 -22.11 -19.91 -4.52
CA GLN A 56 -20.72 -20.17 -4.94
C GLN A 56 -20.47 -19.48 -6.29
N ARG A 57 -19.36 -18.77 -6.42
CA ARG A 57 -18.94 -18.07 -7.64
C ARG A 57 -17.54 -18.54 -8.02
N TYR A 58 -17.39 -19.05 -9.24
CA TYR A 58 -16.09 -19.44 -9.80
C TYR A 58 -15.28 -20.43 -8.94
N THR A 59 -15.95 -21.29 -8.17
CA THR A 59 -15.31 -22.33 -7.34
C THR A 59 -14.98 -23.60 -8.12
N PHE A 60 -15.59 -23.79 -9.30
CA PHE A 60 -15.37 -24.94 -10.20
C PHE A 60 -15.44 -26.32 -9.53
N GLY A 61 -16.20 -26.45 -8.44
CA GLY A 61 -16.32 -27.69 -7.65
C GLY A 61 -15.11 -27.99 -6.74
N GLN A 62 -14.12 -27.09 -6.65
CA GLN A 62 -12.98 -27.26 -5.74
C GLN A 62 -13.25 -26.65 -4.37
N LEU A 63 -13.09 -27.46 -3.32
CA LEU A 63 -13.25 -27.04 -1.93
C LEU A 63 -12.27 -25.92 -1.54
N ALA A 64 -11.05 -25.93 -2.09
CA ALA A 64 -10.02 -24.93 -1.82
C ALA A 64 -10.42 -23.50 -2.25
N LEU A 65 -11.39 -23.37 -3.17
CA LEU A 65 -11.86 -22.07 -3.67
C LEU A 65 -13.11 -21.57 -2.95
N LEU A 66 -13.71 -22.32 -2.02
CA LEU A 66 -14.92 -21.90 -1.30
C LEU A 66 -14.69 -20.65 -0.46
N ASP A 67 -13.56 -20.60 0.24
CA ASP A 67 -13.13 -19.43 1.04
C ASP A 67 -12.55 -18.30 0.16
N GLY A 68 -12.57 -18.48 -1.17
CA GLY A 68 -11.97 -17.58 -2.13
C GLY A 68 -10.45 -17.72 -2.21
N LEU A 69 -9.80 -16.72 -2.79
CA LEU A 69 -8.35 -16.71 -2.90
C LEU A 69 -7.71 -16.09 -1.66
N ASN A 70 -6.64 -16.71 -1.16
CA ASN A 70 -5.87 -16.16 -0.05
C ASN A 70 -5.20 -14.84 -0.48
N TYR A 71 -5.73 -13.72 0.02
CA TYR A 71 -5.27 -12.38 -0.30
C TYR A 71 -3.77 -12.18 0.00
N ILE A 72 -3.28 -12.68 1.14
CA ILE A 72 -1.87 -12.55 1.53
C ILE A 72 -0.98 -13.29 0.53
N ALA A 73 -1.35 -14.52 0.15
CA ALA A 73 -0.60 -15.31 -0.80
C ALA A 73 -0.53 -14.63 -2.18
N ILE A 74 -1.66 -14.08 -2.67
CA ILE A 74 -1.69 -13.34 -3.93
C ILE A 74 -0.77 -12.12 -3.87
N LEU A 75 -0.86 -11.32 -2.81
CA LEU A 75 -0.04 -10.11 -2.69
C LEU A 75 1.46 -10.43 -2.70
N ILE A 76 1.88 -11.44 -1.93
CA ILE A 76 3.27 -11.88 -1.88
C ILE A 76 3.71 -12.38 -3.26
N GLY A 77 2.89 -13.21 -3.92
CA GLY A 77 3.18 -13.73 -5.26
C GLY A 77 3.30 -12.63 -6.31
N LEU A 78 2.36 -11.67 -6.32
CA LEU A 78 2.37 -10.56 -7.27
C LEU A 78 3.59 -9.66 -7.06
N PHE A 79 3.94 -9.36 -5.81
CA PHE A 79 5.14 -8.61 -5.47
C PHE A 79 6.41 -9.35 -5.93
N ALA A 80 6.52 -10.64 -5.62
CA ALA A 80 7.67 -11.45 -6.02
C ALA A 80 7.82 -11.51 -7.55
N ILE A 81 6.72 -11.70 -8.29
CA ILE A 81 6.75 -11.73 -9.76
C ILE A 81 7.14 -10.36 -10.31
N ALA A 82 6.58 -9.27 -9.79
CA ALA A 82 6.93 -7.92 -10.23
C ALA A 82 8.41 -7.62 -10.01
N GLU A 83 8.94 -8.01 -8.84
CA GLU A 83 10.35 -7.84 -8.50
C GLU A 83 11.27 -8.71 -9.36
N MET A 84 10.90 -9.97 -9.62
CA MET A 84 11.64 -10.86 -10.52
C MET A 84 11.69 -10.31 -11.95
N ILE A 85 10.58 -9.77 -12.47
CA ILE A 85 10.55 -9.14 -13.80
C ILE A 85 11.43 -7.89 -13.82
N ARG A 86 11.41 -7.09 -12.75
CA ARG A 86 12.28 -5.92 -12.61
C ARG A 86 13.74 -6.33 -12.65
N LEU A 87 14.12 -7.31 -11.83
CA LEU A 87 15.48 -7.80 -11.71
C LEU A 87 15.97 -8.45 -13.01
N ALA A 88 15.10 -9.19 -13.71
CA ALA A 88 15.42 -9.79 -15.01
C ALA A 88 15.68 -8.74 -16.12
N ARG A 89 15.14 -7.52 -15.97
CA ARG A 89 15.44 -6.39 -16.87
C ARG A 89 16.73 -5.65 -16.53
N GLU A 90 17.25 -5.81 -15.32
CA GLU A 90 18.50 -5.19 -14.91
C GLU A 90 19.69 -6.01 -15.43
N LYS A 91 20.59 -5.36 -16.19
CA LYS A 91 21.81 -6.01 -16.73
C LYS A 91 22.81 -6.46 -15.65
N GLN A 92 22.63 -5.99 -14.41
CA GLN A 92 23.44 -6.34 -13.25
C GLN A 92 22.51 -6.60 -12.07
N VAL A 93 22.35 -7.87 -11.68
CA VAL A 93 21.65 -8.29 -10.45
C VAL A 93 22.41 -7.82 -9.19
N SER A 94 23.70 -7.57 -9.33
CA SER A 94 24.54 -6.93 -8.33
C SER A 94 25.22 -5.75 -9.01
N ARG A 95 24.86 -4.54 -8.58
CA ARG A 95 25.73 -3.39 -8.73
C ARG A 95 26.95 -3.71 -7.86
N SER A 96 27.97 -4.33 -8.46
CA SER A 96 29.26 -4.51 -7.79
C SER A 96 29.70 -3.14 -7.30
N ASP A 97 30.02 -3.06 -6.01
CA ASP A 97 30.49 -1.88 -5.28
C ASP A 97 31.35 -0.92 -6.10
N SER A 98 30.73 0.08 -6.70
CA SER A 98 31.44 1.27 -7.18
C SER A 98 30.52 2.48 -7.02
N GLU A 99 30.82 3.26 -5.97
CA GLU A 99 30.45 4.67 -5.74
C GLU A 99 29.17 5.01 -4.96
N THR A 100 28.67 4.15 -4.08
CA THR A 100 27.95 4.62 -2.88
C THR A 100 28.30 3.76 -1.69
N GLY A 101 29.53 3.89 -1.18
CA GLY A 101 29.77 3.50 0.21
C GLY A 101 28.75 4.24 1.06
N LEU A 102 28.02 3.54 1.92
CA LEU A 102 27.30 4.18 3.02
C LEU A 102 28.36 4.86 3.90
N GLU A 103 28.74 6.09 3.54
CA GLU A 103 29.61 6.90 4.35
C GLU A 103 28.81 7.40 5.55
N GLY A 104 29.09 6.80 6.71
CA GLY A 104 28.49 7.19 7.96
C GLY A 104 28.40 6.03 8.95
N SER A 105 28.82 6.29 10.19
CA SER A 105 28.55 5.39 11.31
C SER A 105 27.08 5.50 11.72
N VAL A 106 26.50 4.42 12.27
CA VAL A 106 25.20 4.43 12.95
C VAL A 106 25.10 5.59 13.96
N VAL A 107 26.21 5.89 14.64
CA VAL A 107 26.31 7.00 15.60
C VAL A 107 26.13 8.36 14.91
N SER A 108 26.64 8.51 13.68
CA SER A 108 26.45 9.72 12.87
C SER A 108 24.98 9.91 12.50
N GLY A 109 24.30 8.82 12.11
CA GLY A 109 22.87 8.83 11.82
C GLY A 109 22.03 9.27 13.02
N ILE A 110 22.25 8.67 14.20
CA ILE A 110 21.57 9.06 15.44
C ILE A 110 21.82 10.52 15.77
N LYS A 111 23.08 10.98 15.67
CA LYS A 111 23.45 12.38 15.94
C LYS A 111 22.79 13.34 14.95
N SER A 112 22.61 12.94 13.70
CA SER A 112 21.94 13.77 12.67
C SER A 112 20.45 13.96 12.97
N VAL A 113 19.78 12.92 13.46
CA VAL A 113 18.38 12.98 13.91
C VAL A 113 18.25 13.90 15.13
N LEU A 114 19.10 13.72 16.15
CA LEU A 114 19.06 14.53 17.37
C LEU A 114 19.43 16.01 17.15
N LYS A 115 20.18 16.33 16.09
CA LYS A 115 20.47 17.72 15.69
C LYS A 115 19.25 18.49 15.17
N HIS A 116 18.19 17.80 14.75
CA HIS A 116 16.99 18.42 14.15
C HIS A 116 15.72 18.13 14.96
N PRO A 117 15.66 18.53 16.24
CA PRO A 117 14.56 18.16 17.14
C PRO A 117 13.20 18.70 16.66
N ILE A 118 13.18 19.87 16.02
CA ILE A 118 11.95 20.47 15.50
C ILE A 118 11.34 19.62 14.38
N VAL A 119 12.18 19.11 13.46
CA VAL A 119 11.72 18.25 12.37
C VAL A 119 11.21 16.92 12.93
N VAL A 120 11.98 16.31 13.84
CA VAL A 120 11.60 15.05 14.47
C VAL A 120 10.26 15.15 15.21
N LEU A 121 10.08 16.19 16.03
CA LEU A 121 8.87 16.36 16.84
C LEU A 121 7.64 16.59 15.95
N LYS A 122 7.79 17.41 14.91
CA LYS A 122 6.72 17.74 13.97
C LYS A 122 6.35 16.56 13.08
N SER A 123 7.33 15.86 12.51
CA SER A 123 7.10 14.64 11.73
C SER A 123 6.49 13.52 12.59
N SER A 124 6.89 13.41 13.86
CA SER A 124 6.28 12.46 14.80
C SER A 124 4.83 12.81 15.13
N ALA A 125 4.51 14.10 15.29
CA ALA A 125 3.13 14.56 15.51
C ALA A 125 2.24 14.28 14.30
N ILE A 126 2.74 14.52 13.08
CA ILE A 126 2.04 14.15 11.83
C ILE A 126 1.84 12.63 11.78
N GLY A 127 2.89 11.87 12.09
CA GLY A 127 2.85 10.42 12.18
C GLY A 127 1.77 9.90 13.13
N LEU A 128 1.70 10.48 14.34
CA LEU A 128 0.72 10.13 15.36
C LEU A 128 -0.70 10.47 14.92
N LEU A 129 -0.94 11.70 14.46
CA LEU A 129 -2.28 12.18 14.09
C LEU A 129 -2.83 11.45 12.86
N VAL A 130 -2.00 11.28 11.82
CA VAL A 130 -2.42 10.59 10.60
C VAL A 130 -2.47 9.09 10.82
N GLY A 131 -1.52 8.52 11.58
CA GLY A 131 -1.47 7.10 11.90
C GLY A 131 -2.58 6.63 12.84
N ALA A 132 -3.14 7.53 13.66
CA ALA A 132 -4.31 7.25 14.47
C ALA A 132 -5.58 7.02 13.63
N VAL A 133 -5.59 7.45 12.35
CA VAL A 133 -6.72 7.21 11.44
C VAL A 133 -6.71 5.76 10.96
N PRO A 134 -7.72 4.94 11.31
CA PRO A 134 -7.79 3.56 10.87
C PRO A 134 -7.90 3.51 9.34
N GLY A 135 -7.07 2.68 8.70
CA GLY A 135 -7.04 2.51 7.25
C GLY A 135 -6.15 3.48 6.46
N SER A 136 -5.68 4.59 7.05
CA SER A 136 -4.76 5.54 6.37
C SER A 136 -3.28 5.17 6.50
N GLY A 137 -2.92 4.35 7.49
CA GLY A 137 -1.64 3.63 7.56
C GLY A 137 -0.36 4.48 7.69
N ALA A 138 0.77 3.79 7.85
CA ALA A 138 2.10 4.38 8.02
C ALA A 138 2.69 5.00 6.73
N ALA A 139 2.25 4.54 5.56
CA ALA A 139 2.76 5.03 4.29
C ALA A 139 2.30 6.48 4.01
N ILE A 140 1.00 6.76 4.17
CA ILE A 140 0.45 8.11 3.94
C ILE A 140 1.03 9.10 4.95
N SER A 141 1.13 8.71 6.23
CA SER A 141 1.72 9.56 7.25
C SER A 141 3.18 9.90 6.96
N ASN A 142 3.98 8.95 6.47
CA ASN A 142 5.35 9.19 6.03
C ASN A 142 5.44 10.17 4.85
N PHE A 143 4.61 10.04 3.82
CA PHE A 143 4.62 10.96 2.68
C PHE A 143 4.27 12.39 3.09
N ILE A 144 3.28 12.56 3.95
CA ILE A 144 2.88 13.88 4.47
C ILE A 144 3.98 14.47 5.35
N ALA A 145 4.53 13.68 6.28
CA ALA A 145 5.61 14.12 7.16
C ALA A 145 6.87 14.51 6.36
N TYR A 146 7.18 13.77 5.29
CA TYR A 146 8.29 14.09 4.39
C TYR A 146 8.06 15.39 3.62
N GLY A 147 6.89 15.55 2.99
CA GLY A 147 6.55 16.77 2.24
C GLY A 147 6.59 18.03 3.14
N GLU A 148 6.14 17.88 4.38
CA GLU A 148 6.16 18.95 5.38
C GLU A 148 7.59 19.29 5.84
N ALA A 149 8.43 18.28 6.07
CA ALA A 149 9.84 18.46 6.38
C ALA A 149 10.57 19.16 5.23
N MET A 150 10.30 18.76 3.98
CA MET A 150 10.89 19.36 2.79
C MET A 150 10.45 20.81 2.60
N ARG A 151 9.16 21.12 2.79
CA ARG A 151 8.64 22.50 2.74
C ARG A 151 9.28 23.41 3.81
N SER A 152 9.60 22.84 4.95
CA SER A 152 10.20 23.58 6.07
C SER A 152 11.73 23.68 5.98
N SER A 153 12.34 22.92 5.08
CA SER A 153 13.77 23.01 4.80
C SER A 153 14.06 24.31 4.06
N LYS A 154 15.05 25.07 4.54
CA LYS A 154 15.56 26.27 3.85
C LYS A 154 16.71 25.95 2.88
N THR A 155 16.89 24.68 2.56
CA THR A 155 17.89 24.11 1.65
C THR A 155 17.20 23.03 0.84
#